data_AF-A0A9N9R083-F1
#
_entry.id   AF-A0A9N9R083-F1
#
_cell.length_a   1.000
_cell.length_b   1.000
_cell.length_c   1.000
_cell.angle_alpha   90.00
_cell.angle_beta   90.00
_cell.angle_gamma   90.00
#
_symmetry.space_group_name_H-M   'P 1'
#
loop_
_entity.id
_entity.type
_entity.pdbx_description
1 polymer ?
#
loop_
_entity_poly.entity_id
_entity_poly.type
_entity_poly.pdbx_seq_one_letter_code
_entity_poly.pdbx_strand_id
1 'polypeptide(L)'
;MLRRIFYRKSQKVATYLHTTNLLRGEKRKKQIAFSVNVMLAYFSELSAKLKPSTLLLRFSMIKSILKMRNNMDISKYPKLNSFLKRQSDCFTSKKSKILTSNEVKWF
;
A
#
# COMPACT_ATOMS: atom_id res chain seq x y z
N MET A 1 -53.91 -16.66 9.93
CA MET A 1 -53.33 -16.07 8.69
C MET A 1 -52.12 -15.14 8.95
N LEU A 2 -52.04 -14.43 10.08
CA LEU A 2 -50.99 -13.45 10.38
C LEU A 2 -49.58 -14.02 10.72
N ARG A 3 -49.47 -15.28 11.19
CA ARG A 3 -48.16 -15.91 11.49
C ARG A 3 -47.26 -16.12 10.27
N ARG A 4 -47.82 -16.29 9.07
CA ARG A 4 -47.08 -16.49 7.81
C ARG A 4 -46.43 -15.19 7.28
N ILE A 5 -47.02 -14.04 7.56
CA ILE A 5 -46.53 -12.73 7.12
C ILE A 5 -45.32 -12.30 7.96
N PHE A 6 -45.38 -12.55 9.28
CA PHE A 6 -44.27 -12.25 10.20
C PHE A 6 -43.02 -13.10 9.88
N TYR A 7 -43.19 -14.39 9.58
CA TYR A 7 -42.09 -15.29 9.20
C TYR A 7 -41.41 -14.89 7.87
N ARG A 8 -42.19 -14.45 6.86
CA ARG A 8 -41.65 -13.91 5.59
C ARG A 8 -40.87 -12.61 5.76
N LYS A 9 -41.28 -11.73 6.69
CA LYS A 9 -40.53 -10.49 7.01
C LYS A 9 -39.21 -10.82 7.74
N SER A 10 -39.22 -11.79 8.65
CA SER A 10 -38.04 -12.25 9.38
C SER A 10 -36.98 -12.91 8.45
N GLN A 11 -37.41 -13.76 7.50
CA GLN A 11 -36.51 -14.31 6.48
C GLN A 11 -35.93 -13.25 5.53
N LYS A 12 -36.71 -12.22 5.16
CA LYS A 12 -36.18 -11.08 4.38
C LYS A 12 -35.09 -10.32 5.15
N VAL A 13 -35.32 -10.02 6.43
CA VAL A 13 -34.32 -9.34 7.29
C VAL A 13 -33.06 -10.21 7.47
N ALA A 14 -33.21 -11.53 7.59
CA ALA A 14 -32.08 -12.46 7.61
C ALA A 14 -31.29 -12.47 6.27
N THR A 15 -31.97 -12.36 5.11
CA THR A 15 -31.29 -12.21 3.82
C THR A 15 -30.61 -10.84 3.64
N TYR A 16 -31.14 -9.77 4.24
CA TYR A 16 -30.47 -8.46 4.29
C TYR A 16 -29.25 -8.46 5.24
N LEU A 17 -29.32 -9.19 6.34
CA LEU A 17 -28.18 -9.38 7.27
C LEU A 17 -27.11 -10.34 6.72
N HIS A 18 -27.47 -11.32 5.89
CA HIS A 18 -26.51 -12.21 5.22
C HIS A 18 -25.77 -11.49 4.07
N THR A 19 -26.47 -10.66 3.29
CA THR A 19 -25.87 -9.88 2.19
C THR A 19 -24.99 -8.73 2.68
N THR A 20 -25.30 -8.12 3.82
CA THR A 20 -24.46 -7.06 4.41
C THR A 20 -23.12 -7.57 4.94
N ASN A 21 -23.04 -8.84 5.34
CA ASN A 21 -21.76 -9.49 5.67
C ASN A 21 -20.93 -9.81 4.42
N LEU A 22 -21.58 -10.03 3.26
CA LEU A 22 -20.91 -10.28 1.97
C LEU A 22 -20.36 -8.98 1.33
N LEU A 23 -21.11 -7.87 1.42
CA LEU A 23 -20.75 -6.56 0.84
C LEU A 23 -19.66 -5.81 1.62
N ARG A 24 -19.37 -6.19 2.87
CA ARG A 24 -18.20 -5.69 3.62
C ARG A 24 -16.87 -6.08 2.97
N GLY A 25 -16.83 -7.22 2.28
CA GLY A 25 -15.64 -7.67 1.55
C GLY A 25 -15.37 -6.81 0.32
N GLU A 26 -16.39 -6.52 -0.48
CA GLU A 26 -16.25 -5.80 -1.75
C GLU A 26 -15.93 -4.32 -1.58
N LYS A 27 -16.58 -3.62 -0.64
CA LYS A 27 -16.23 -2.21 -0.36
C LYS A 27 -14.78 -2.06 0.09
N ARG A 28 -14.30 -2.97 0.96
CA ARG A 28 -12.89 -3.01 1.38
C ARG A 28 -11.97 -3.35 0.22
N LYS A 29 -12.28 -4.37 -0.59
CA LYS A 29 -11.47 -4.72 -1.78
C LYS A 29 -11.40 -3.57 -2.78
N LYS A 30 -12.50 -2.86 -3.05
CA LYS A 30 -12.55 -1.71 -3.96
C LYS A 30 -11.76 -0.53 -3.40
N GLN A 31 -11.86 -0.25 -2.11
CA GLN A 31 -11.11 0.80 -1.43
C GLN A 31 -9.59 0.49 -1.39
N ILE A 32 -9.23 -0.78 -1.16
CA ILE A 32 -7.85 -1.26 -1.22
C ILE A 32 -7.31 -1.16 -2.64
N ALA A 33 -8.06 -1.61 -3.65
CA ALA A 33 -7.65 -1.52 -5.05
C ALA A 33 -7.46 -0.06 -5.51
N PHE A 34 -8.37 0.84 -5.10
CA PHE A 34 -8.24 2.28 -5.33
C PHE A 34 -6.99 2.83 -4.64
N SER A 35 -6.75 2.48 -3.38
CA SER A 35 -5.55 2.85 -2.64
C SER A 35 -4.27 2.35 -3.29
N VAL A 36 -4.25 1.11 -3.80
CA VAL A 36 -3.09 0.53 -4.50
C VAL A 36 -2.78 1.32 -5.78
N ASN A 37 -3.79 1.62 -6.60
CA ASN A 37 -3.60 2.34 -7.86
C ASN A 37 -3.13 3.79 -7.63
N VAL A 38 -3.70 4.47 -6.64
CA VAL A 38 -3.28 5.83 -6.25
C VAL A 38 -1.82 5.83 -5.78
N MET A 39 -1.45 4.86 -4.94
CA MET A 39 -0.05 4.72 -4.49
C MET A 39 0.87 4.41 -5.67
N LEU A 40 0.47 3.52 -6.58
CA LEU A 40 1.26 3.16 -7.75
C LEU A 40 1.50 4.39 -8.66
N ALA A 41 0.47 5.20 -8.92
CA ALA A 41 0.59 6.43 -9.70
C ALA A 41 1.53 7.44 -9.03
N TYR A 42 1.36 7.66 -7.72
CA TYR A 42 2.23 8.54 -6.94
C TYR A 42 3.71 8.11 -6.99
N PHE A 43 4.00 6.82 -6.76
CA PHE A 43 5.36 6.30 -6.83
C PHE A 43 5.91 6.25 -8.26
N SER A 44 5.05 6.12 -9.28
CA SER A 44 5.44 6.23 -10.69
C SER A 44 5.97 7.63 -10.99
N GLU A 45 5.23 8.68 -10.63
CA GLU A 45 5.67 10.07 -10.80
C GLU A 45 6.95 10.39 -10.03
N LEU A 46 7.06 9.88 -8.80
CA LEU A 46 8.27 10.06 -7.99
C LEU A 46 9.48 9.31 -8.57
N SER A 47 9.28 8.12 -9.14
CA SER A 47 10.37 7.32 -9.72
C SER A 47 11.03 8.02 -10.92
N ALA A 48 10.28 8.84 -11.65
CA ALA A 48 10.82 9.63 -12.75
C ALA A 48 11.75 10.77 -12.28
N LYS A 49 11.62 11.21 -11.02
CA LYS A 49 12.34 12.39 -10.48
C LYS A 49 13.40 12.01 -9.45
N LEU A 50 13.22 10.91 -8.72
CA LEU A 50 14.02 10.56 -7.55
C LEU A 50 14.89 9.34 -7.79
N LYS A 51 16.05 9.32 -7.14
CA LYS A 51 16.89 8.13 -7.07
C LYS A 51 16.14 6.99 -6.36
N PRO A 52 16.31 5.73 -6.78
CA PRO A 52 15.67 4.57 -6.17
C PRO A 52 15.88 4.45 -4.65
N SER A 53 17.05 4.83 -4.14
CA SER A 53 17.31 4.86 -2.69
C SER A 53 16.40 5.84 -1.94
N THR A 54 16.21 7.05 -2.48
CA THR A 54 15.30 8.06 -1.93
C THR A 54 13.84 7.62 -2.05
N LEU A 55 13.47 6.99 -3.18
CA LEU A 55 12.13 6.45 -3.41
C LEU A 55 11.75 5.38 -2.38
N LEU A 56 12.65 4.44 -2.10
CA LEU A 56 12.47 3.38 -1.09
C LEU A 56 12.37 3.95 0.33
N LEU A 57 13.12 5.01 0.64
CA LEU A 57 13.06 5.68 1.93
C LEU A 57 11.70 6.35 2.13
N ARG A 58 11.18 7.04 1.08
CA ARG A 58 9.81 7.59 1.07
C ARG A 58 8.75 6.53 1.23
N PHE A 59 8.88 5.40 0.53
CA PHE A 59 7.98 4.26 0.70
C PHE A 59 7.96 3.75 2.14
N SER A 60 9.13 3.58 2.76
CA SER A 60 9.25 3.12 4.15
C SER A 60 8.60 4.09 5.14
N MET A 61 8.76 5.41 4.93
CA MET A 61 8.09 6.42 5.75
C MET A 61 6.57 6.34 5.63
N ILE A 62 6.05 6.31 4.40
CA ILE A 62 4.60 6.24 4.16
C ILE A 62 4.02 4.94 4.71
N LYS A 63 4.74 3.82 4.54
CA LYS A 63 4.37 2.52 5.14
C LYS A 63 4.23 2.62 6.66
N SER A 64 5.20 3.23 7.33
CA SER A 64 5.17 3.42 8.78
C SER A 64 3.98 4.27 9.22
N ILE A 65 3.76 5.41 8.55
CA ILE A 65 2.66 6.32 8.86
C ILE A 65 1.30 5.64 8.69
N LEU A 66 1.09 4.91 7.59
CA LEU A 66 -0.18 4.23 7.31
C LEU A 66 -0.45 3.08 8.29
N LYS A 67 0.62 2.39 8.71
CA LYS A 67 0.52 1.36 9.76
C LYS A 67 0.13 1.99 11.10
N MET A 68 0.75 3.11 11.47
CA MET A 68 0.49 3.79 12.74
C MET A 68 -0.89 4.47 12.81
N ARG A 69 -1.30 5.17 11.75
CA ARG A 69 -2.50 6.03 11.78
C ARG A 69 -3.77 5.33 11.31
N ASN A 70 -3.66 4.42 10.34
CA ASN A 70 -4.82 3.84 9.66
C ASN A 70 -4.87 2.32 9.80
N ASN A 71 -3.92 1.71 10.53
CA ASN A 71 -3.72 0.26 10.60
C ASN A 71 -3.72 -0.41 9.21
N MET A 72 -3.26 0.34 8.19
CA MET A 72 -3.21 -0.12 6.81
C MET A 72 -1.79 -0.58 6.49
N ASP A 73 -1.68 -1.84 6.06
CA ASP A 73 -0.39 -2.43 5.71
C ASP A 73 -0.19 -2.48 4.19
N ILE A 74 0.45 -1.44 3.66
CA ILE A 74 0.79 -1.35 2.23
C ILE A 74 1.89 -2.33 1.81
N SER A 75 2.55 -3.02 2.75
CA SER A 75 3.50 -4.07 2.38
C SER A 75 2.82 -5.29 1.76
N LYS A 76 1.51 -5.43 1.95
CA LYS A 76 0.68 -6.46 1.33
C LYS A 76 0.28 -6.13 -0.11
N TYR A 77 0.82 -5.08 -0.71
CA TYR A 77 0.50 -4.66 -2.08
C TYR A 77 1.53 -5.24 -3.06
N PRO A 78 1.32 -6.44 -3.63
CA PRO A 78 2.34 -7.12 -4.44
C PRO A 78 2.73 -6.31 -5.67
N LYS A 79 1.78 -5.64 -6.33
CA LYS A 79 2.04 -4.78 -7.50
C LYS A 79 2.99 -3.63 -7.14
N LEU A 80 2.76 -2.97 -6.01
CA LEU A 80 3.59 -1.86 -5.55
C LEU A 80 5.00 -2.35 -5.15
N ASN A 81 5.08 -3.47 -4.44
CA ASN A 81 6.38 -4.07 -4.09
C ASN A 81 7.16 -4.48 -5.34
N SER A 82 6.51 -5.10 -6.34
CA SER A 82 7.17 -5.49 -7.59
C SER A 82 7.66 -4.28 -8.38
N PHE A 83 6.90 -3.18 -8.37
CA PHE A 83 7.31 -1.92 -8.99
C PHE A 83 8.57 -1.36 -8.32
N LEU A 84 8.59 -1.27 -6.99
CA LEU A 84 9.72 -0.72 -6.24
C LEU A 84 10.99 -1.56 -6.40
N LYS A 85 10.87 -2.91 -6.44
CA LYS A 85 12.00 -3.82 -6.68
C LYS A 85 12.64 -3.58 -8.05
N ARG A 86 11.83 -3.45 -9.10
CA ARG A 86 12.34 -3.16 -10.45
C ARG A 86 13.13 -1.84 -10.51
N GLN A 87 12.70 -0.84 -9.74
CA GLN A 87 13.42 0.43 -9.67
C GLN A 87 14.77 0.32 -8.96
N SER A 88 14.90 -0.56 -7.96
CA SER A 88 16.18 -0.81 -7.30
C SER A 88 17.14 -1.65 -8.14
N ASP A 89 16.63 -2.63 -8.89
CA ASP A 89 17.47 -3.56 -9.67
C ASP A 89 18.23 -2.85 -10.79
N CYS A 90 17.64 -1.78 -11.36
CA CYS A 90 18.28 -0.97 -12.40
C CYS A 90 19.26 0.08 -11.83
N PHE A 91 19.42 0.18 -10.50
CA PHE A 91 20.20 1.25 -9.87
C PHE A 91 21.58 0.79 -9.40
N THR A 92 22.61 1.35 -10.02
CA THR A 92 23.99 1.21 -9.50
C THR A 92 24.28 2.33 -8.51
N SER A 93 24.45 1.96 -7.23
CA SER A 93 24.73 2.94 -6.17
C SER A 93 26.12 3.56 -6.33
N LYS A 94 26.19 4.91 -6.32
CA LYS A 94 27.46 5.63 -6.20
C LYS A 94 27.93 5.53 -4.75
N LYS A 95 28.99 4.75 -4.52
CA LYS A 95 29.63 4.67 -3.20
C LYS A 95 30.31 6.00 -2.87
N SER A 96 30.36 6.33 -1.58
CA SER A 96 31.21 7.43 -1.11
C SER A 96 32.66 7.13 -1.45
N LYS A 97 33.45 8.17 -1.74
CA LYS A 97 34.90 8.03 -1.85
C LYS A 97 35.40 7.53 -0.49
N ILE A 98 36.26 6.51 -0.52
CA ILE A 98 36.95 6.05 0.68
C ILE A 98 37.98 7.13 1.02
N LEU A 99 37.90 7.67 2.22
CA LEU A 99 38.86 8.66 2.70
C LEU A 99 40.21 7.98 2.87
N THR A 100 41.20 8.43 2.09
CA THR A 100 42.56 7.87 2.14
C THR A 100 43.44 8.67 3.10
N SER A 101 44.47 8.02 3.65
CA SER A 101 45.39 8.67 4.60
C SER A 101 46.05 9.94 4.04
N ASN A 102 46.31 9.98 2.73
CA ASN A 102 46.84 11.18 2.06
C ASN A 102 45.84 12.34 2.05
N GLU A 103 44.53 12.08 1.93
CA GLU A 103 43.51 13.13 1.95
C GLU A 103 43.34 13.71 3.36
N VAL A 104 43.45 12.87 4.40
CA VAL A 104 43.42 13.31 5.81
C VAL A 104 44.57 14.27 6.12
N LYS A 105 45.74 14.09 5.50
CA LYS A 105 46.92 14.94 5.72
C LYS A 105 46.74 16.38 5.20
N TRP A 106 45.81 16.60 4.27
CA TRP A 106 45.57 17.91 3.63
C TRP A 106 44.31 18.63 4.14
N PHE A 107 43.51 17.98 4.99
CA PHE A 107 42.42 18.61 5.75
C PHE A 107 42.96 19.25 7.04
#